data_AF-A0A7S1GBX8-F1
#
_entry.id   AF-A0A7S1GBX8-F1
#
_cell.length_a   1.000
_cell.length_b   1.000
_cell.length_c   1.000
_cell.angle_alpha   90.00
_cell.angle_beta   90.00
_cell.angle_gamma   90.00
#
_symmetry.space_group_name_H-M   'P 1'
#
loop_
_entity.id
_entity.type
_entity.pdbx_description
1 polymer ?
#
loop_
_entity_poly.entity_id
_entity_poly.type
_entity_poly.pdbx_seq_one_letter_code
_entity_poly.pdbx_strand_id
1 'polypeptide(L)'
;ETLEEREGGHTLDVCTRQLAPLLAAVGGDAERWARVVVAYEPVWAIGTGKTATPEEAQSTHAELRAWLAAQEGAGAGVAAALRIAYGGSVKAANAASLIAGADIDGFLVGGASLKPEFADIIASPPDSRL
;
A
#
# COMPACT_ATOMS: atom_id res chain seq x y z
N GLU A 1 6.61 -7.71 5.07
CA GLU A 1 7.06 -9.11 4.98
C GLU A 1 8.41 -9.22 4.27
N THR A 2 9.24 -10.20 4.62
CA THR A 2 10.48 -10.55 3.92
C THR A 2 10.21 -11.44 2.70
N LEU A 3 11.25 -11.76 1.92
CA LEU A 3 11.10 -12.68 0.78
C LEU A 3 10.69 -14.08 1.25
N GLU A 4 11.31 -14.56 2.32
CA GLU A 4 11.04 -15.88 2.91
C GLU A 4 9.60 -15.96 3.43
N GLU A 5 9.12 -14.90 4.08
CA GLU A 5 7.73 -14.81 4.53
C GLU A 5 6.75 -14.83 3.35
N ARG A 6 7.06 -14.14 2.25
CA ARG A 6 6.23 -14.15 1.03
C ARG A 6 6.22 -15.52 0.34
N GLU A 7 7.39 -16.11 0.12
CA GLU A 7 7.53 -17.43 -0.48
C GLU A 7 6.89 -18.53 0.38
N GLY A 8 6.83 -18.33 1.70
CA GLY A 8 6.09 -19.18 2.64
C GLY A 8 4.58 -18.93 2.70
N GLY A 9 4.04 -17.94 1.97
CA GLY A 9 2.61 -17.63 1.98
C GLY A 9 2.13 -16.87 3.22
N HIS A 10 3.03 -16.20 3.95
CA HIS A 10 2.74 -15.50 5.21
C HIS A 10 2.57 -13.98 5.07
N THR A 11 2.44 -13.46 3.84
CA THR A 11 2.34 -12.01 3.57
C THR A 11 1.24 -11.35 4.41
N LEU A 12 0.01 -11.86 4.34
CA LEU A 12 -1.13 -11.25 5.03
C LEU A 12 -1.00 -11.36 6.55
N ASP A 13 -0.53 -12.50 7.08
CA ASP A 13 -0.32 -12.70 8.51
C ASP A 13 0.67 -11.67 9.07
N VAL A 14 1.77 -11.44 8.36
CA VAL A 14 2.80 -10.48 8.77
C VAL A 14 2.27 -9.06 8.73
N CYS A 15 1.63 -8.66 7.63
CA CYS A 15 1.14 -7.29 7.46
C CYS A 15 -0.01 -6.97 8.42
N THR A 16 -0.95 -7.89 8.66
CA THR A 16 -2.06 -7.66 9.59
C THR A 16 -1.60 -7.64 11.04
N ARG A 17 -0.62 -8.48 11.41
CA ARG A 17 0.05 -8.40 12.71
C ARG A 17 0.70 -7.03 12.94
N GLN A 18 1.25 -6.41 11.89
CA GLN A 18 1.83 -5.07 11.96
C GLN A 18 0.77 -3.96 12.03
N LEU A 19 -0.40 -4.15 11.41
CA LEU A 19 -1.52 -3.20 11.47
C LEU A 19 -2.35 -3.29 12.76
N ALA A 20 -2.36 -4.44 13.45
CA ALA A 20 -3.16 -4.64 14.65
C ALA A 20 -2.90 -3.61 15.78
N PRO A 21 -1.66 -3.20 16.09
CA PRO A 21 -1.40 -2.14 17.06
C PRO A 21 -1.99 -0.78 16.65
N LEU A 22 -1.97 -0.45 15.35
CA LEU A 22 -2.59 0.79 14.84
C LEU A 22 -4.11 0.75 15.07
N LEU A 23 -4.75 -0.37 14.73
CA LEU A 23 -6.18 -0.57 14.97
C LEU A 23 -6.54 -0.40 16.46
N ALA A 24 -5.72 -0.97 17.37
CA ALA A 24 -5.93 -0.82 18.80
C ALA A 24 -5.74 0.63 19.30
N ALA A 25 -4.79 1.38 18.71
CA ALA A 25 -4.50 2.76 19.11
C ALA A 25 -5.50 3.77 18.55
N VAL A 26 -6.00 3.55 17.33
CA VAL A 26 -6.99 4.43 16.69
C VAL A 26 -8.41 4.07 17.16
N GLY A 27 -8.72 2.79 17.27
CA GLY A 27 -10.06 2.31 17.59
C GLY A 27 -11.11 2.82 16.59
N GLY A 28 -12.38 2.86 16.98
CA GLY A 28 -13.48 3.34 16.14
C GLY A 28 -13.50 4.86 15.87
N ASP A 29 -12.40 5.59 16.07
CA ASP A 29 -12.32 7.03 15.84
C ASP A 29 -12.10 7.32 14.35
N ALA A 30 -13.21 7.59 13.65
CA ALA A 30 -13.19 7.88 12.22
C ALA A 30 -12.39 9.15 11.85
N GLU A 31 -12.33 10.16 12.73
CA GLU A 31 -11.58 11.39 12.46
C GLU A 31 -10.07 11.15 12.49
N ARG A 32 -9.62 10.27 13.39
CA ARG A 32 -8.22 9.82 13.41
C ARG A 32 -7.89 8.99 12.19
N TRP A 33 -8.76 8.04 11.82
CA TRP A 33 -8.58 7.25 10.60
C TRP A 33 -8.44 8.11 9.34
N ALA A 34 -9.19 9.22 9.22
CA ALA A 34 -9.08 10.14 8.10
C ALA A 34 -7.68 10.79 7.94
N ARG A 35 -6.87 10.79 9.01
CA ARG A 35 -5.50 11.33 9.02
C ARG A 35 -4.42 10.26 8.81
N VAL A 36 -4.81 8.98 8.72
CA VAL A 36 -3.89 7.86 8.49
C VAL A 36 -3.72 7.61 7.00
N VAL A 37 -2.50 7.28 6.61
CA VAL A 37 -2.17 6.63 5.33
C VAL A 37 -1.31 5.43 5.67
N VAL A 38 -1.64 4.27 5.08
CA VAL A 38 -0.81 3.06 5.21
C VAL A 38 0.06 2.97 3.96
N ALA A 39 1.36 2.73 4.14
CA ALA A 39 2.25 2.38 3.04
C ALA A 39 2.61 0.89 3.15
N TYR A 40 2.23 0.09 2.15
CA TYR A 40 2.67 -1.29 2.03
C TYR A 40 4.04 -1.33 1.34
N GLU A 41 5.05 -1.77 2.09
CA GLU A 41 6.42 -1.90 1.61
C GLU A 41 6.88 -3.37 1.68
N PRO A 42 6.79 -4.13 0.56
CA PRO A 42 7.38 -5.46 0.49
C PRO A 42 8.90 -5.34 0.68
N VAL A 43 9.44 -5.81 1.81
CA VAL A 43 10.84 -5.59 2.21
C VAL A 43 11.80 -6.09 1.13
N TRP A 44 11.46 -7.20 0.50
CA TRP A 44 12.22 -7.82 -0.57
C TRP A 44 12.30 -7.00 -1.87
N ALA A 45 11.43 -5.99 -2.04
CA ALA A 45 11.43 -5.06 -3.17
C ALA A 45 12.05 -3.68 -2.85
N ILE A 46 12.53 -3.46 -1.62
CA ILE A 46 13.13 -2.18 -1.22
C ILE A 46 14.62 -2.17 -1.59
N GLY A 47 15.02 -1.33 -2.55
CA GLY A 47 16.43 -1.11 -2.88
C GLY A 47 17.15 -2.32 -3.52
N THR A 48 16.44 -3.41 -3.82
CA THR A 48 17.01 -4.63 -4.41
C THR A 48 16.96 -4.65 -5.94
N GLY A 49 16.27 -3.69 -6.56
CA GLY A 49 15.97 -3.68 -7.99
C GLY A 49 14.89 -4.69 -8.41
N LYS A 50 14.45 -5.58 -7.51
CA LYS A 50 13.24 -6.39 -7.67
C LYS A 50 12.04 -5.50 -7.35
N THR A 51 10.98 -5.62 -8.12
CA THR A 51 9.71 -4.91 -7.89
C THR A 51 8.60 -5.94 -7.89
N ALA A 52 7.62 -5.80 -6.99
CA ALA A 52 6.40 -6.59 -7.07
C ALA A 52 5.71 -6.32 -8.39
N THR A 53 5.09 -7.34 -8.99
CA THR A 53 4.24 -7.09 -10.16
C THR A 53 3.01 -6.25 -9.75
N PRO A 54 2.36 -5.55 -10.69
CA PRO A 54 1.11 -4.84 -10.39
C PRO A 54 0.05 -5.74 -9.75
N GLU A 55 -0.07 -6.98 -10.19
CA GLU A 55 -1.01 -7.97 -9.65
C GLU A 55 -0.65 -8.35 -8.22
N GLU A 56 0.64 -8.53 -7.94
CA GLU A 56 1.13 -8.83 -6.60
C GLU A 56 0.87 -7.69 -5.62
N ALA A 57 1.14 -6.44 -6.02
CA ALA A 57 0.87 -5.26 -5.21
C ALA A 57 -0.64 -5.08 -4.97
N GLN A 58 -1.44 -5.20 -6.03
CA GLN A 58 -2.89 -5.10 -5.97
C GLN A 58 -3.50 -6.17 -5.05
N SER A 59 -3.06 -7.42 -5.14
CA SER A 59 -3.58 -8.51 -4.30
C SER A 59 -3.35 -8.20 -2.81
N THR A 60 -2.13 -7.82 -2.44
CA THR A 60 -1.83 -7.50 -1.03
C THR A 60 -2.65 -6.30 -0.56
N HIS A 61 -2.78 -5.25 -1.36
CA HIS A 61 -3.59 -4.08 -0.98
C HIS A 61 -5.07 -4.44 -0.78
N ALA A 62 -5.65 -5.22 -1.69
CA ALA A 62 -7.03 -5.66 -1.59
C ALA A 62 -7.27 -6.54 -0.33
N GLU A 63 -6.33 -7.45 -0.03
CA GLU A 63 -6.40 -8.28 1.18
C GLU A 63 -6.30 -7.45 2.47
N LEU A 64 -5.42 -6.44 2.51
CA LEU A 64 -5.31 -5.54 3.65
C LEU A 64 -6.58 -4.71 3.85
N ARG A 65 -7.17 -4.21 2.76
CA ARG A 65 -8.43 -3.47 2.80
C ARG A 65 -9.58 -4.36 3.28
N ALA A 66 -9.67 -5.58 2.76
CA ALA A 66 -10.66 -6.56 3.18
C ALA A 66 -10.51 -6.93 4.67
N TRP A 67 -9.27 -7.12 5.14
CA TRP A 67 -8.99 -7.40 6.54
C TRP A 67 -9.45 -6.26 7.44
N LEU A 68 -9.12 -5.00 7.11
CA LEU A 68 -9.56 -3.81 7.85
C LEU A 68 -11.09 -3.68 7.88
N ALA A 69 -11.75 -3.95 6.75
CA ALA A 69 -13.21 -3.87 6.65
C ALA A 69 -13.93 -4.82 7.61
N ALA A 70 -13.29 -5.94 7.95
CA ALA A 70 -13.81 -6.95 8.88
C ALA A 70 -13.53 -6.62 10.36
N GLN A 71 -12.76 -5.58 10.68
CA GLN A 71 -12.41 -5.25 12.06
C GLN A 71 -13.43 -4.29 12.68
N GLU A 72 -13.88 -4.56 13.91
CA GLU A 72 -14.83 -3.68 14.62
C GLU A 72 -14.31 -2.25 14.83
N GLY A 73 -12.99 -2.08 14.99
CA GLY A 73 -12.35 -0.78 15.17
C GLY A 73 -12.13 0.02 13.88
N ALA A 74 -12.53 -0.48 12.71
CA ALA A 74 -12.41 0.24 11.45
C ALA A 74 -13.71 0.08 10.63
N GLY A 75 -14.06 -1.15 10.29
CA GLY A 75 -15.24 -1.47 9.50
C GLY A 75 -15.11 -1.04 8.04
N ALA A 76 -16.15 -1.36 7.25
CA ALA A 76 -16.15 -1.14 5.81
C ALA A 76 -15.97 0.34 5.41
N GLY A 77 -16.53 1.29 6.19
CA GLY A 77 -16.43 2.71 5.90
C GLY A 77 -15.00 3.24 5.99
N VAL A 78 -14.29 2.92 7.08
CA VAL A 78 -12.87 3.28 7.24
C VAL A 78 -12.02 2.57 6.19
N ALA A 79 -12.25 1.27 5.97
CA ALA A 79 -11.47 0.51 4.99
C ALA A 79 -11.61 1.07 3.57
N ALA A 80 -12.80 1.52 3.17
CA ALA A 80 -13.03 2.13 1.86
C ALA A 80 -12.38 3.52 1.73
N ALA A 81 -12.29 4.28 2.82
CA ALA A 81 -11.73 5.64 2.81
C ALA A 81 -10.22 5.70 3.09
N LEU A 82 -9.65 4.67 3.70
CA LEU A 82 -8.22 4.62 4.04
C LEU A 82 -7.39 4.55 2.76
N ARG A 83 -6.43 5.48 2.63
CA ARG A 83 -5.45 5.43 1.55
C ARG A 83 -4.36 4.40 1.88
N ILE A 84 -4.16 3.46 0.96
CA ILE A 84 -3.10 2.46 1.01
C ILE A 84 -2.16 2.71 -0.17
N ALA A 85 -0.98 3.27 0.12
CA ALA A 85 0.06 3.55 -0.86
C ALA A 85 1.01 2.36 -1.02
N TYR A 86 1.52 2.16 -2.23
CA TYR A 86 2.59 1.18 -2.49
C TYR A 86 3.96 1.83 -2.30
N GLY A 87 4.84 1.22 -1.50
CA GLY A 87 6.16 1.77 -1.19
C GLY A 87 7.34 0.91 -1.63
N GLY A 88 7.14 -0.07 -2.53
CA GLY A 88 8.25 -0.82 -3.12
C GLY A 88 9.07 -0.01 -4.14
N SER A 89 9.79 -0.69 -5.04
CA SER A 89 10.63 -0.05 -6.08
C SER A 89 9.79 0.64 -7.18
N VAL A 90 9.21 1.80 -6.86
CA VAL A 90 8.49 2.67 -7.82
C VAL A 90 9.47 3.51 -8.65
N LYS A 91 9.24 3.55 -9.95
CA LYS A 91 9.97 4.33 -10.96
C LYS A 91 8.98 4.88 -11.98
N ALA A 92 9.37 5.89 -12.78
CA ALA A 92 8.49 6.40 -13.83
C ALA A 92 8.00 5.30 -14.79
N ALA A 93 8.87 4.32 -15.09
CA ALA A 93 8.57 3.23 -16.01
C ALA A 93 7.50 2.22 -15.53
N ASN A 94 7.18 2.18 -14.22
CA ASN A 94 6.20 1.23 -13.67
C ASN A 94 5.07 1.88 -12.87
N ALA A 95 5.13 3.20 -12.61
CA ALA A 95 4.12 3.88 -11.81
C ALA A 95 2.72 3.77 -12.42
N ALA A 96 2.59 3.95 -13.74
CA ALA A 96 1.30 3.89 -14.42
C ALA A 96 0.62 2.50 -14.33
N SER A 97 1.38 1.41 -14.37
CA SER A 97 0.82 0.06 -14.24
C SER A 97 0.47 -0.28 -12.79
N LEU A 98 1.27 0.18 -11.82
CA LEU A 98 0.98 -0.01 -10.40
C LEU A 98 -0.26 0.77 -9.97
N ILE A 99 -0.37 2.06 -10.33
CA ILE A 99 -1.51 2.90 -9.92
C ILE A 99 -2.83 2.50 -10.60
N ALA A 100 -2.78 1.68 -11.63
CA ALA A 100 -4.00 1.12 -12.23
C ALA A 100 -4.73 0.14 -11.29
N GLY A 101 -4.05 -0.42 -10.29
CA GLY A 101 -4.64 -1.29 -9.27
C GLY A 101 -5.72 -0.56 -8.47
N ALA A 102 -6.90 -1.15 -8.34
CA ALA A 102 -8.08 -0.55 -7.70
C ALA A 102 -7.85 -0.17 -6.23
N ASP A 103 -6.95 -0.86 -5.54
CA ASP A 103 -6.67 -0.66 -4.11
C ASP A 103 -5.33 0.04 -3.83
N ILE A 104 -4.63 0.47 -4.89
CA ILE A 104 -3.38 1.22 -4.79
C ILE A 104 -3.71 2.71 -4.93
N ASP A 105 -3.67 3.44 -3.81
CA ASP A 105 -4.12 4.83 -3.72
C ASP A 105 -3.00 5.86 -3.96
N GLY A 106 -1.77 5.39 -4.20
CA GLY A 106 -0.61 6.23 -4.42
C GLY A 106 0.70 5.53 -4.11
N PHE A 107 1.76 6.31 -3.93
CA PHE A 107 3.11 5.81 -3.73
C PHE A 107 3.82 6.44 -2.55
N LEU A 108 4.62 5.64 -1.86
CA LEU A 108 5.70 6.12 -0.98
C LEU A 108 7.03 5.90 -1.72
N VAL A 109 7.55 6.97 -2.32
CA VAL A 109 8.67 6.86 -3.27
C VAL A 109 10.00 7.09 -2.55
N GLY A 110 10.87 6.08 -2.59
CA GLY A 110 12.25 6.16 -2.09
C GLY A 110 13.19 6.89 -3.06
N GLY A 111 14.24 6.22 -3.53
CA GLY A 111 15.33 6.85 -4.30
C GLY A 111 14.92 7.57 -5.60
N ALA A 112 13.78 7.22 -6.21
CA ALA A 112 13.26 7.94 -7.38
C ALA A 112 12.75 9.36 -7.04
N SER A 113 12.40 9.63 -5.77
CA SER A 113 11.97 10.97 -5.32
C SER A 113 13.05 12.04 -5.39
N LEU A 114 14.32 11.62 -5.46
CA LEU A 114 15.49 12.50 -5.54
C LEU A 114 15.92 12.80 -6.98
N LYS A 115 15.10 12.43 -7.96
CA LYS A 115 15.43 12.50 -9.38
C LYS A 115 14.32 13.22 -10.17
N PRO A 116 14.63 13.74 -11.38
CA PRO A 116 13.62 14.37 -12.24
C PRO A 116 12.43 13.45 -12.57
N GLU A 117 12.66 12.14 -12.67
CA GLU A 117 11.62 11.14 -12.94
C GLU A 117 10.49 11.13 -11.89
N PHE A 118 10.68 11.75 -10.72
CA PHE A 118 9.62 11.88 -9.72
C PHE A 118 8.40 12.66 -10.22
N ALA A 119 8.62 13.64 -11.11
CA ALA A 119 7.51 14.37 -11.74
C ALA A 119 6.61 13.45 -12.58
N ASP A 120 7.22 12.49 -13.29
CA ASP A 120 6.48 11.50 -14.07
C ASP A 120 5.71 10.53 -13.18
N ILE A 121 6.26 10.18 -12.00
CA ILE A 121 5.54 9.36 -11.01
C ILE A 121 4.32 10.11 -10.46
N ILE A 122 4.45 11.41 -10.17
CA ILE A 122 3.32 12.25 -9.71
C ILE A 122 2.23 12.33 -10.78
N ALA A 123 2.61 12.40 -12.06
CA ALA A 123 1.68 12.47 -13.19
C ALA A 123 1.11 11.11 -13.64
N SER A 124 1.52 10.01 -13.00
CA SER A 124 1.11 8.66 -13.40
C SER A 124 -0.35 8.25 -13.12
N PRO A 125 -1.05 8.78 -12.08
CA PRO A 125 -2.45 8.44 -11.86
C PRO A 125 -3.32 8.86 -13.06
N PRO A 126 -4.29 8.03 -13.48
CA PRO A 126 -5.24 8.43 -14.52
C PRO A 126 -6.16 9.56 -14.02
N ASP A 127 -6.63 10.41 -14.93
CA ASP A 127 -7.53 11.55 -14.62
C ASP A 127 -8.77 11.15 -13.80
N SER A 128 -9.23 9.89 -13.91
CA SER A 128 -10.35 9.37 -13.12
C SER A 128 -10.09 9.23 -11.62
N ARG A 129 -8.85 9.50 -11.16
CA ARG A 129 -8.43 9.45 -9.74
C ARG A 129 -8.00 10.81 -9.18
N LEU A 130 -8.13 11.89 -9.95
CA LEU A 130 -7.90 13.29 -9.53
C LEU A 130 -9.24 13.95 -9.16
#